data_AF-A0A3D4WSH3-F1
#
_entry.id   AF-A0A3D4WSH3-F1
#
_cell.length_a   1.000
_cell.length_b   1.000
_cell.length_c   1.000
_cell.angle_alpha   90.00
_cell.angle_beta   90.00
_cell.angle_gamma   90.00
#
_symmetry.space_group_name_H-M   'P 1'
#
loop_
_entity.id
_entity.type
_entity.pdbx_description
1 polymer ?
#
loop_
_entity_poly.entity_id
_entity_poly.type
_entity_poly.pdbx_seq_one_letter_code
_entity_poly.pdbx_strand_id
1 'polypeptide(L)'
;MKEEIQEWVLENNLDPIQTTILVDRPGKTVAKVETTSGNLVLKAPLDPREVAANDRLAAVGLPVSRIVARRDRYLLMEWIDGERLSSASPPGAQLQAGRLLRQVHDLGGGPPYKGNAT
;
A
#
# COMPACT_ATOMS: atom_id res chain seq x y z
N MET A 1 11.80 -17.95 -0.01
CA MET A 1 10.81 -16.84 0.01
C MET A 1 10.06 -16.75 1.33
N LYS A 2 9.23 -17.70 1.79
CA LYS A 2 8.53 -17.54 3.09
C LYS A 2 9.49 -17.40 4.28
N GLU A 3 10.50 -18.25 4.36
CA GLU A 3 11.53 -18.20 5.41
C GLU A 3 12.31 -16.88 5.37
N GLU A 4 12.77 -16.47 4.18
CA GLU A 4 13.43 -15.19 3.93
C GLU A 4 12.57 -13.98 4.34
N ILE A 5 11.25 -14.05 4.13
CA ILE A 5 10.30 -13.02 4.58
C ILE A 5 10.22 -12.99 6.11
N GLN A 6 10.15 -14.15 6.77
CA GLN A 6 10.09 -14.22 8.23
C GLN A 6 11.38 -13.69 8.86
N GLU A 7 12.53 -14.09 8.33
CA GLU A 7 13.84 -13.59 8.77
C GLU A 7 13.93 -12.07 8.61
N TRP A 8 13.51 -11.53 7.46
CA TRP A 8 13.53 -10.09 7.25
C TRP A 8 12.56 -9.33 8.17
N VAL A 9 11.40 -9.91 8.50
CA VAL A 9 10.46 -9.31 9.45
C VAL A 9 11.06 -9.27 10.86
N LEU A 10 11.75 -10.34 11.28
CA LEU A 10 12.50 -10.38 12.54
C LEU A 10 13.63 -9.35 12.58
N GLU A 11 14.40 -9.17 11.50
CA GLU A 11 15.44 -8.14 11.37
C GLU A 11 14.90 -6.71 11.61
N ASN A 12 13.59 -6.50 11.42
CA ASN A 12 12.92 -5.22 11.64
C ASN A 12 12.23 -5.12 13.03
N ASN A 13 12.61 -5.97 13.98
CA ASN A 13 12.05 -6.04 15.34
C ASN A 13 10.53 -6.31 15.36
N LEU A 14 10.07 -7.17 14.46
CA LEU A 14 8.68 -7.60 14.38
C LEU A 14 8.65 -9.12 14.51
N ASP A 15 7.73 -9.67 15.28
CA ASP A 15 7.63 -11.12 15.48
C ASP A 15 6.60 -11.73 14.52
N PRO A 16 7.02 -12.40 13.42
CA PRO A 16 6.09 -12.99 12.47
C PRO A 16 5.44 -14.24 13.07
N ILE A 17 4.11 -14.31 12.98
CA ILE A 17 3.30 -15.47 13.36
C ILE A 17 3.01 -16.32 12.13
N GLN A 18 2.51 -15.69 11.06
CA GLN A 18 2.06 -16.39 9.86
C GLN A 18 2.35 -15.57 8.60
N THR A 19 2.63 -16.25 7.49
CA THR A 19 2.75 -15.62 6.17
C THR A 19 1.85 -16.32 5.15
N THR A 20 0.93 -15.55 4.59
CA THR A 20 -0.09 -16.00 3.64
C THR A 20 0.08 -15.27 2.32
N ILE A 21 0.31 -16.01 1.23
CA ILE A 21 0.41 -15.42 -0.11
C ILE A 21 -1.01 -15.06 -0.58
N LEU A 22 -1.22 -13.79 -0.92
CA LEU A 22 -2.50 -13.26 -1.40
C LEU A 22 -2.55 -13.20 -2.93
N VAL A 23 -1.41 -12.92 -3.56
CA VAL A 23 -1.26 -12.86 -5.01
C VAL A 23 0.07 -13.49 -5.37
N ASP A 24 0.06 -14.40 -6.34
CA ASP A 24 1.26 -14.98 -6.92
C ASP A 24 1.09 -15.08 -8.44
N ARG A 25 1.81 -14.25 -9.19
CA ARG A 25 1.76 -14.20 -10.66
C ARG A 25 3.09 -13.71 -11.22
N PRO A 26 3.37 -13.93 -12.52
CA PRO A 26 4.63 -13.50 -13.13
C PRO A 26 4.92 -12.02 -12.86
N GLY A 27 6.08 -11.76 -12.27
CA GLY A 27 6.55 -10.40 -11.93
C GLY A 27 5.85 -9.73 -10.75
N LYS A 28 4.99 -10.43 -9.98
CA LYS A 28 4.37 -9.85 -8.78
C LYS A 28 3.93 -10.90 -7.77
N THR A 29 4.44 -10.78 -6.56
CA THR A 29 4.01 -11.52 -5.38
C THR A 29 3.56 -10.53 -4.29
N VAL A 30 2.42 -10.82 -3.66
CA VAL A 30 1.91 -10.07 -2.50
C VAL A 30 1.58 -11.06 -1.40
N ALA A 31 2.10 -10.81 -0.20
CA ALA A 31 1.85 -11.64 0.98
C ALA A 31 1.30 -10.79 2.13
N LYS A 32 0.39 -11.37 2.91
CA LYS A 32 0.07 -10.90 4.26
C LYS A 32 1.06 -11.53 5.22
N VAL A 33 1.65 -10.72 6.08
CA VAL A 33 2.45 -11.19 7.22
C VAL A 33 1.73 -10.79 8.49
N GLU A 34 1.31 -11.78 9.27
CA GLU A 34 0.72 -11.56 10.58
C GLU A 34 1.84 -11.50 11.61
N THR A 35 1.84 -10.46 12.45
CA THR A 35 2.83 -10.29 13.52
C THR A 35 2.14 -10.07 14.85
N THR A 36 2.88 -10.19 15.96
CA THR A 36 2.38 -9.86 17.31
C THR A 36 1.93 -8.41 17.45
N SER A 37 2.47 -7.50 16.64
CA SER A 37 2.20 -6.06 16.68
C SER A 37 1.16 -5.60 15.64
N GLY A 38 0.64 -6.51 14.81
CA GLY A 38 -0.33 -6.20 13.77
C GLY A 38 -0.03 -6.87 12.43
N ASN A 39 -0.91 -6.65 11.46
CA ASN A 39 -0.77 -7.21 10.13
C ASN A 39 0.08 -6.30 9.23
N LEU A 40 0.84 -6.92 8.35
CA LEU A 40 1.67 -6.26 7.35
C LEU A 40 1.35 -6.81 5.97
N VAL A 41 1.64 -6.01 4.94
CA VAL A 41 1.66 -6.45 3.56
C VAL A 41 3.07 -6.39 3.01
N LEU A 42 3.52 -7.49 2.41
CA LEU A 42 4.76 -7.58 1.67
C LEU A 42 4.47 -7.60 0.17
N LYS A 43 5.23 -6.82 -0.60
CA LYS A 43 5.17 -6.78 -2.06
C LYS A 43 6.54 -7.07 -2.66
N ALA A 44 6.58 -7.88 -3.71
CA ALA A 44 7.78 -8.21 -4.48
C ALA A 44 7.45 -8.28 -5.98
N PRO A 45 8.31 -7.79 -6.90
CA PRO A 45 9.48 -6.97 -6.59
C PRO A 45 9.06 -5.59 -6.06
N LEU A 46 9.97 -4.90 -5.38
CA LEU A 46 9.80 -3.50 -5.01
C LEU A 46 9.67 -2.64 -6.27
N ASP A 47 8.66 -1.76 -6.31
CA ASP A 47 8.52 -0.73 -7.34
C ASP A 47 8.98 0.63 -6.78
N PRO A 48 10.09 1.20 -7.27
CA PRO A 48 10.57 2.51 -6.81
C PRO A 48 9.55 3.64 -6.99
N ARG A 49 8.65 3.52 -7.98
CA ARG A 49 7.58 4.51 -8.21
C ARG A 49 6.52 4.44 -7.12
N GLU A 50 6.19 3.23 -6.65
CA GLU A 50 5.26 3.04 -5.53
C GLU A 50 5.82 3.63 -4.25
N VAL A 51 7.12 3.43 -3.99
CA VAL A 51 7.82 4.02 -2.84
C VAL A 51 7.78 5.55 -2.89
N ALA A 52 8.19 6.14 -4.01
CA ALA A 52 8.20 7.59 -4.18
C ALA A 52 6.80 8.21 -4.09
N ALA A 53 5.79 7.53 -4.65
CA ALA A 53 4.40 7.97 -4.54
C ALA A 53 3.91 7.90 -3.09
N ASN A 54 4.18 6.80 -2.38
CA ASN A 54 3.78 6.65 -0.97
C ASN A 54 4.42 7.73 -0.09
N ASP A 55 5.73 7.94 -0.20
CA ASP A 55 6.46 8.97 0.57
C ASP A 55 5.87 10.38 0.31
N ARG A 56 5.57 10.70 -0.95
CA ARG A 56 4.98 11.99 -1.33
C ARG A 56 3.57 12.17 -0.77
N LEU A 57 2.73 11.15 -0.87
CA LEU A 57 1.35 11.20 -0.37
C LEU A 57 1.32 11.27 1.17
N ALA A 58 2.18 10.49 1.84
CA ALA A 58 2.33 10.52 3.29
C ALA A 58 2.82 11.88 3.79
N ALA A 59 3.76 12.52 3.08
CA ALA A 59 4.30 13.84 3.45
C ALA A 59 3.24 14.96 3.49
N VAL A 60 2.12 14.79 2.77
CA VAL A 60 0.99 15.74 2.79
C VAL A 60 -0.19 15.26 3.63
N GLY A 61 0.00 14.20 4.42
CA GLY A 61 -1.01 13.67 5.34
C GLY A 61 -2.11 12.85 4.69
N LEU A 62 -1.93 12.37 3.45
CA LEU A 62 -2.90 11.46 2.83
C LEU A 62 -2.83 10.07 3.49
N PRO A 63 -3.98 9.39 3.67
CA PRO A 63 -4.04 8.09 4.34
C PRO A 63 -3.55 6.98 3.41
N VAL A 64 -2.23 6.79 3.37
CA VAL A 64 -1.57 5.69 2.66
C VAL A 64 -0.94 4.72 3.66
N SER A 65 -0.75 3.45 3.26
CA SER A 65 -0.05 2.47 4.10
C SER A 65 1.34 2.96 4.43
N ARG A 66 1.70 3.00 5.72
CA ARG A 66 3.05 3.36 6.14
C ARG A 66 4.04 2.31 5.65
N ILE A 67 5.14 2.75 5.07
CA ILE A 67 6.28 1.87 4.74
C ILE A 67 7.02 1.55 6.05
N VAL A 68 7.13 0.25 6.35
CA VAL A 68 7.83 -0.27 7.53
C VAL A 68 9.29 -0.52 7.19
N ALA A 69 9.54 -1.22 6.07
CA ALA A 69 10.88 -1.59 5.65
C ALA A 69 11.00 -1.73 4.12
N ARG A 70 12.22 -1.57 3.62
CA ARG A 70 12.58 -1.72 2.19
C ARG A 70 13.83 -2.59 2.09
N ARG A 71 13.84 -3.51 1.14
CA ARG A 71 15.00 -4.30 0.69
C ARG A 71 14.97 -4.35 -0.83
N ASP A 72 16.10 -4.57 -1.51
CA ASP A 72 16.22 -4.45 -2.97
C ASP A 72 15.02 -5.00 -3.79
N ARG A 73 14.44 -6.12 -3.35
CA ARG A 73 13.30 -6.77 -4.01
C ARG A 73 12.00 -6.76 -3.22
N TYR A 74 11.98 -6.22 -2.00
CA TYR A 74 10.84 -6.32 -1.11
C TYR A 74 10.44 -4.99 -0.52
N LEU A 75 9.12 -4.75 -0.47
CA LEU A 75 8.51 -3.62 0.21
C LEU A 75 7.58 -4.16 1.30
N LEU A 76 7.81 -3.77 2.55
CA LEU A 76 6.98 -4.11 3.69
C LEU A 76 6.22 -2.87 4.16
N MET A 77 4.91 -2.98 4.28
CA MET A 77 4.02 -1.87 4.64
C MET A 77 3.00 -2.31 5.67
N GLU A 78 2.46 -1.37 6.43
CA GLU A 78 1.32 -1.63 7.31
C GLU A 78 0.10 -2.08 6.50
N TRP A 79 -0.59 -3.09 7.04
CA TRP A 79 -1.89 -3.48 6.54
C TRP A 79 -2.92 -2.39 6.85
N ILE A 80 -3.75 -2.06 5.86
CA ILE A 80 -4.91 -1.18 6.07
C ILE A 80 -6.14 -2.07 6.22
N ASP A 81 -6.76 -2.01 7.38
CA ASP A 81 -8.05 -2.62 7.62
C ASP A 81 -9.17 -1.84 6.92
N GLY A 82 -10.20 -2.57 6.50
CA GLY A 82 -11.39 -2.00 5.88
C GLY A 82 -11.85 -2.75 4.66
N GLU A 83 -13.00 -2.31 4.14
CA GLU A 83 -13.60 -2.88 2.94
C GLU A 83 -13.12 -2.13 1.69
N ARG A 84 -13.04 -2.85 0.57
CA ARG A 84 -12.74 -2.22 -0.71
C ARG A 84 -13.90 -1.31 -1.10
N LEU A 85 -13.58 -0.06 -1.41
CA LEU A 85 -14.54 0.86 -2.00
C LEU A 85 -15.08 0.29 -3.32
N SER A 86 -16.39 0.30 -3.49
CA SER A 86 -17.08 -0.14 -4.70
C SER A 86 -18.23 0.81 -5.04
N SER A 87 -18.86 0.61 -6.21
CA SER A 87 -20.05 1.38 -6.60
C SER A 87 -21.25 1.14 -5.68
N ALA A 88 -21.26 0.04 -4.92
CA ALA A 88 -22.29 -0.28 -3.94
C ALA A 88 -22.01 0.32 -2.55
N SER A 89 -20.82 0.91 -2.34
CA SER A 89 -20.48 1.53 -1.06
C SER A 89 -21.38 2.73 -0.76
N PRO A 90 -21.66 3.02 0.52
CA PRO A 90 -22.53 4.13 0.90
C PRO A 90 -22.09 5.48 0.29
N PRO A 91 -23.03 6.38 -0.06
CA PRO A 91 -22.70 7.67 -0.68
C PRO A 91 -21.64 8.49 0.08
N GLY A 92 -21.65 8.44 1.42
CA GLY A 92 -20.64 9.09 2.25
C GLY A 92 -19.20 8.63 1.97
N ALA A 93 -18.99 7.33 1.76
CA ALA A 93 -17.68 6.78 1.42
C ALA A 93 -17.20 7.23 0.04
N GLN A 94 -18.13 7.33 -0.92
CA GLN A 94 -17.82 7.84 -2.27
C GLN A 94 -17.44 9.33 -2.24
N LEU A 95 -18.17 10.14 -1.46
CA LEU A 95 -17.86 11.56 -1.27
C LEU A 95 -16.48 11.75 -0.62
N GLN A 96 -16.15 10.93 0.39
CA GLN A 96 -14.83 10.97 1.02
C GLN A 96 -13.72 10.59 0.03
N ALA A 97 -13.92 9.54 -0.76
CA ALA A 97 -12.99 9.15 -1.82
C ALA A 97 -12.78 10.29 -2.84
N GLY A 98 -13.86 10.96 -3.26
CA GLY A 98 -13.77 12.13 -4.15
C GLY A 98 -12.96 13.29 -3.57
N ARG A 99 -13.10 13.55 -2.26
CA ARG A 99 -12.28 14.58 -1.57
C ARG A 99 -10.80 14.20 -1.54
N LEU A 100 -10.47 12.94 -1.24
CA LEU A 100 -9.09 12.45 -1.25
C LEU A 100 -8.49 12.48 -2.66
N LEU A 101 -9.25 12.06 -3.69
CA LEU A 101 -8.82 12.11 -5.08
C LEU A 101 -8.52 13.54 -5.55
N ARG A 102 -9.35 14.51 -5.15
CA ARG A 102 -9.07 15.92 -5.43
C ARG A 102 -7.74 16.36 -4.82
N GLN A 103 -7.49 16.02 -3.55
CA GLN A 103 -6.22 16.33 -2.90
C GLN A 103 -5.03 15.70 -3.65
N VAL A 104 -5.15 14.44 -4.08
CA VAL A 104 -4.11 13.77 -4.90
C VAL A 104 -3.87 14.53 -6.21
N HIS A 105 -4.92 14.97 -6.90
CA HIS A 105 -4.78 15.75 -8.15
C HIS A 105 -4.10 17.11 -7.91
N ASP A 106 -4.44 17.80 -6.82
CA ASP A 106 -3.89 19.10 -6.48
C ASP A 106 -2.37 19.06 -6.21
N LEU A 107 -1.82 17.90 -5.84
CA LEU A 107 -0.37 17.72 -5.68
C LEU A 107 0.39 17.81 -7.00
N GLY A 108 -0.26 17.56 -8.15
CA GLY A 108 0.38 17.53 -9.47
C GLY A 108 1.31 16.32 -9.70
N GLY A 109 1.69 16.07 -10.95
CA GLY A 109 2.59 14.96 -11.34
C GLY A 109 1.94 13.82 -12.12
N GLY A 110 0.63 13.89 -12.38
CA GLY A 110 0.00 13.16 -13.49
C GLY A 110 0.05 13.99 -14.77
N PRO A 111 -0.21 13.40 -15.96
CA PRO A 111 -0.57 14.20 -17.13
C PRO A 111 -1.76 15.12 -16.76
N PRO A 112 -1.82 16.36 -17.27
CA PRO A 112 -2.85 17.32 -16.89
C PRO A 112 -4.24 16.70 -17.07
N TYR A 113 -5.13 16.91 -16.10
CA TYR A 113 -6.54 16.57 -16.22
C TYR A 113 -7.11 17.33 -17.43
N LYS A 114 -7.32 16.62 -18.54
CA LYS A 114 -8.11 17.12 -19.66
C LYS A 114 -9.58 16.90 -19.32
N GLY A 115 -10.12 17.78 -18.48
CA GLY A 115 -11.56 17.88 -18.34
C GLY A 115 -12.14 18.25 -19.69
N ASN A 116 -12.80 17.31 -20.35
CA ASN A 116 -13.71 17.70 -21.41
C ASN A 116 -14.87 18.42 -20.71
N ALA A 117 -14.93 19.74 -20.87
CA ALA A 117 -16.13 20.47 -20.58
C ALA A 117 -17.24 19.91 -21.48
N THR A 118 -18.21 19.26 -20.87
CA THR A 118 -19.53 19.00 -21.47
C THR A 118 -20.55 19.73 -20.64
#